data_AF-A0A949UPX7-F1
#
_entry.id   AF-A0A949UPX7-F1
#
_cell.length_a   1.000
_cell.length_b   1.000
_cell.length_c   1.000
_cell.angle_alpha   90.00
_cell.angle_beta   90.00
_cell.angle_gamma   90.00
#
_symmetry.space_group_name_H-M   'P 1'
#
loop_
_entity.id
_entity.type
_entity.pdbx_description
1 polymer ?
#
loop_
_entity_poly.entity_id
_entity_poly.type
_entity_poly.pdbx_seq_one_letter_code
_entity_poly.pdbx_strand_id
1 'polypeptide(L)'
;MTRERKERELLSTQNKLDRLKKESGIFERNKLKTIGFGILITIFGPMYNSDPDVLGRSRNALEISGTSHLKLSITIGIFYTVAVIIAHFVWKKQEFRRLKSLEEKIEIIKMELEVFNFK
;
A
#
# COMPACT_ATOMS: atom_id res chain seq x y z
N MET A 1 -36.22 10.30 0.26
CA MET A 1 -34.95 10.58 -0.48
C MET A 1 -35.32 10.73 -1.95
N THR A 2 -35.00 11.85 -2.59
CA THR A 2 -35.42 12.15 -3.97
C THR A 2 -34.62 11.35 -5.00
N ARG A 3 -35.26 10.92 -6.10
CA ARG A 3 -34.64 10.15 -7.20
C ARG A 3 -33.32 10.75 -7.70
N GLU A 4 -33.31 12.07 -7.92
CA GLU A 4 -32.13 12.82 -8.36
C GLU A 4 -30.93 12.65 -7.43
N ARG A 5 -31.16 12.51 -6.11
CA ARG A 5 -30.09 12.29 -5.14
C ARG A 5 -29.46 10.91 -5.30
N LYS A 6 -30.26 9.87 -5.58
CA LYS A 6 -29.75 8.51 -5.84
C LYS A 6 -29.01 8.40 -7.17
N GLU A 7 -29.49 9.08 -8.21
CA GLU A 7 -28.79 9.14 -9.51
C GLU A 7 -27.42 9.83 -9.37
N ARG A 8 -27.34 10.94 -8.61
CA ARG A 8 -26.05 11.58 -8.28
C ARG A 8 -25.13 10.67 -7.46
N GLU A 9 -25.69 9.90 -6.52
CA GLU A 9 -24.93 8.95 -5.71
C GLU A 9 -24.38 7.79 -6.54
N LEU A 10 -25.17 7.26 -7.47
CA LEU A 10 -24.76 6.25 -8.45
C LEU A 10 -23.56 6.76 -9.27
N LEU A 11 -23.67 7.97 -9.83
CA LEU A 11 -22.66 8.57 -10.69
C LEU A 11 -21.35 8.85 -9.92
N SER A 12 -21.47 9.33 -8.67
CA SER A 12 -20.33 9.49 -7.76
C SER A 12 -19.63 8.16 -7.46
N THR A 13 -20.41 7.10 -7.23
CA THR A 13 -19.87 5.77 -6.91
C THR A 13 -19.21 5.12 -8.12
N GLN A 14 -19.79 5.26 -9.31
CA GLN A 14 -19.18 4.83 -10.58
C GLN A 14 -17.87 5.57 -10.86
N ASN A 15 -17.85 6.90 -10.69
CA ASN A 15 -16.62 7.67 -10.87
C ASN A 15 -15.51 7.25 -9.88
N LYS A 16 -15.87 6.90 -8.63
CA LYS A 16 -14.92 6.36 -7.66
C LYS A 16 -14.40 4.99 -8.08
N LEU A 17 -15.27 4.12 -8.59
CA LEU A 17 -14.89 2.81 -9.11
C LEU A 17 -13.93 2.94 -10.30
N ASP A 18 -14.24 3.80 -11.28
CA ASP A 18 -13.39 4.00 -12.46
C ASP A 18 -12.04 4.61 -12.11
N ARG A 19 -12.00 5.54 -11.14
CA ARG A 19 -10.75 6.06 -10.60
C ARG A 19 -9.94 4.95 -9.94
N LEU A 20 -10.56 4.13 -9.08
CA LEU A 20 -9.89 3.00 -8.45
C LEU A 20 -9.39 1.96 -9.46
N LYS A 21 -10.16 1.67 -10.52
CA LYS A 21 -9.70 0.78 -11.61
C LYS A 21 -8.52 1.37 -12.38
N LYS A 22 -8.53 2.68 -12.67
CA LYS A 22 -7.41 3.38 -13.33
C LYS A 22 -6.17 3.53 -12.44
N GLU A 23 -6.37 3.68 -11.14
CA GLU A 23 -5.30 3.73 -10.15
C GLU A 23 -4.80 2.34 -9.80
N SER A 24 -5.55 1.28 -10.10
CA SER A 24 -5.13 -0.08 -9.82
C SER A 24 -3.82 -0.45 -10.50
N GLY A 25 -3.01 -1.24 -9.80
CA GLY A 25 -1.66 -1.59 -10.26
C GLY A 25 -0.59 -0.53 -9.95
N ILE A 26 -0.79 0.36 -8.96
CA ILE A 26 0.26 1.27 -8.46
C ILE A 26 1.55 0.50 -8.15
N PHE A 27 1.42 -0.69 -7.56
CA PHE A 27 2.56 -1.53 -7.20
C PHE A 27 3.32 -2.06 -8.44
N GLU A 28 2.60 -2.43 -9.50
CA GLU A 28 3.22 -2.84 -10.77
C GLU A 28 3.90 -1.67 -11.47
N ARG A 29 3.28 -0.49 -11.42
CA ARG A 29 3.84 0.76 -11.98
C ARG A 29 5.10 1.21 -11.24
N ASN A 30 5.15 1.01 -9.92
CA ASN A 30 6.25 1.46 -9.07
C ASN A 30 7.27 0.37 -8.72
N LYS A 31 7.20 -0.82 -9.34
CA LYS A 31 8.11 -1.95 -9.04
C LYS A 31 9.60 -1.56 -9.07
N LEU A 32 9.99 -0.73 -10.04
CA LEU A 32 11.35 -0.23 -10.20
C LEU A 32 11.78 0.68 -9.03
N LYS A 33 10.87 1.53 -8.54
CA LYS A 33 11.14 2.40 -7.38
C LYS A 33 11.30 1.57 -6.10
N THR A 34 10.47 0.54 -5.92
CA THR A 34 10.56 -0.38 -4.78
C THR A 34 11.87 -1.17 -4.80
N ILE A 35 12.30 -1.68 -5.96
CA ILE A 35 13.59 -2.39 -6.10
C ILE A 35 14.75 -1.44 -5.81
N GLY A 36 14.75 -0.24 -6.40
CA GLY A 36 15.80 0.76 -6.16
C GLY A 36 15.90 1.17 -4.68
N PHE A 37 14.76 1.36 -4.01
CA PHE A 37 14.73 1.68 -2.59
C PHE A 37 15.26 0.54 -1.71
N GLY A 38 14.96 -0.72 -2.06
CA GLY A 38 15.51 -1.90 -1.37
C GLY A 38 17.04 -2.00 -1.48
N ILE A 39 17.59 -1.72 -2.66
CA ILE A 39 19.05 -1.68 -2.87
C ILE A 39 19.67 -0.58 -2.01
N LEU A 40 19.09 0.62 -1.98
CA LEU A 40 19.56 1.73 -1.16
C LEU A 40 19.52 1.39 0.33
N ILE A 41 18.43 0.82 0.84
CA ILE A 41 18.32 0.40 2.24
C ILE A 41 19.37 -0.67 2.59
N THR A 42 19.64 -1.60 1.67
CA THR A 42 20.61 -2.67 1.94
C THR A 42 22.04 -2.14 2.00
N ILE A 43 22.38 -1.12 1.20
CA ILE A 43 23.71 -0.49 1.18
C ILE A 43 23.87 0.50 2.34
N PHE A 44 22.88 1.36 2.57
CA PHE A 44 22.97 2.47 3.55
C PHE A 44 22.44 2.11 4.94
N GLY A 45 21.60 1.09 5.07
CA GLY A 45 21.04 0.63 6.35
C GLY A 45 22.11 0.27 7.39
N PRO A 46 23.19 -0.46 7.05
CA PRO A 46 24.28 -0.75 7.98
C PRO A 46 25.10 0.48 8.40
N MET A 47 25.10 1.54 7.58
CA MET A 47 25.76 2.83 7.86
C MET A 47 24.85 3.81 8.62
N TYR A 48 23.63 3.39 8.97
CA TYR A 48 22.73 4.23 9.75
C TYR A 48 23.23 4.30 11.21
N ASN A 49 23.55 5.52 11.64
CA ASN A 49 23.85 5.80 13.05
C ASN A 49 22.53 5.72 13.83
N SER A 50 22.41 4.73 14.71
CA SER A 50 21.40 4.74 15.77
C SER A 50 21.74 5.82 16.81
N ASP A 51 20.70 6.35 17.46
CA ASP A 51 20.76 7.48 18.40
C ASP A 51 21.98 7.47 19.34
N PRO A 52 22.50 8.66 19.71
CA PRO A 52 23.62 8.76 20.62
C PRO A 52 23.28 8.08 21.95
N ASP A 53 24.17 7.18 22.38
CA ASP A 53 24.08 6.55 23.69
C ASP A 53 24.15 7.62 24.80
N VAL A 54 23.78 7.29 26.04
CA VAL A 54 23.69 8.22 27.21
C VAL A 54 24.97 9.03 27.47
N LEU A 55 26.10 8.66 26.85
CA LEU A 55 27.41 9.32 26.89
C LEU A 55 27.75 10.17 25.64
N GLY A 56 26.81 10.43 24.74
CA GLY A 56 27.01 11.27 23.55
C GLY A 56 27.82 10.65 22.42
N ARG A 57 28.08 9.33 22.44
CA ARG A 57 28.71 8.59 21.33
C ARG A 57 27.64 7.95 20.46
N SER A 58 27.51 8.39 19.21
CA SER A 58 26.72 7.68 18.19
C SER A 58 27.47 6.41 17.78
N ARG A 59 26.85 5.24 17.96
CA ARG A 59 27.38 3.98 17.44
C ARG A 59 26.59 3.58 16.20
N ASN A 60 27.31 3.25 15.14
CA ASN A 60 26.70 2.69 13.93
C ASN A 60 26.10 1.32 14.24
N ALA A 61 25.02 0.91 13.54
CA ALA A 61 24.42 -0.43 13.68
C ALA A 61 25.45 -1.56 13.49
N LEU A 62 26.49 -1.30 12.69
CA LEU A 62 27.66 -2.16 12.52
C LEU A 62 28.46 -2.38 13.82
N GLU A 63 28.69 -1.31 14.60
CA GLU A 63 29.44 -1.36 15.87
C GLU A 63 28.62 -2.00 17.00
N ILE A 64 27.30 -1.81 16.99
CA ILE A 64 26.40 -2.35 18.02
C ILE A 64 26.22 -3.86 17.87
N SER A 65 26.13 -4.36 16.64
CA SER A 65 25.88 -5.78 16.39
C SER A 65 27.11 -6.69 16.54
N GLY A 66 28.32 -6.13 16.46
CA GLY A 66 29.57 -6.92 16.37
C GLY A 66 29.65 -7.84 15.15
N THR A 67 28.70 -7.76 14.21
CA THR A 67 28.61 -8.61 13.02
C THR A 67 29.25 -7.94 11.81
N SER A 68 29.87 -8.76 10.94
CA SER A 68 30.41 -8.29 9.67
C SER A 68 29.33 -7.55 8.86
N HIS A 69 29.71 -6.43 8.24
CA HIS A 69 28.85 -5.58 7.40
C HIS A 69 28.01 -6.38 6.41
N LEU A 70 28.60 -7.42 5.82
CA LEU A 70 27.93 -8.34 4.91
C LEU A 70 26.74 -9.06 5.55
N LYS A 71 26.89 -9.58 6.77
CA LYS A 71 25.81 -10.30 7.48
C LYS A 71 24.65 -9.36 7.81
N LEU A 72 24.95 -8.15 8.28
CA LEU A 72 23.94 -7.15 8.63
C LEU A 72 23.16 -6.70 7.38
N SER A 73 23.88 -6.41 6.29
CA SER A 73 23.29 -6.03 4.99
C SER A 73 22.35 -7.12 4.47
N ILE A 74 22.80 -8.39 4.47
CA ILE A 74 21.97 -9.52 4.02
C ILE A 74 20.71 -9.66 4.88
N THR A 75 20.82 -9.47 6.20
CA THR A 75 19.68 -9.59 7.11
C THR A 75 18.64 -8.50 6.86
N ILE A 76 19.09 -7.25 6.68
CA ILE A 76 18.23 -6.11 6.32
C ILE A 76 17.56 -6.35 4.97
N GLY A 77 18.31 -6.84 3.98
CA GLY A 77 17.78 -7.14 2.65
C GLY A 77 16.70 -8.21 2.66
N ILE A 78 16.90 -9.30 3.42
CA ILE A 78 15.90 -10.37 3.59
C ILE A 78 14.63 -9.80 4.25
N PHE A 79 14.78 -9.06 5.35
CA PHE A 79 13.64 -8.51 6.06
C PHE A 79 12.84 -7.52 5.21
N TYR A 80 13.54 -6.65 4.47
CA TYR A 80 12.93 -5.72 3.52
C TYR A 80 12.16 -6.48 2.44
N THR A 81 12.74 -7.52 1.86
CA THR A 81 12.10 -8.33 0.81
C THR A 81 10.82 -8.99 1.33
N VAL A 82 10.87 -9.58 2.52
CA VAL A 82 9.68 -10.18 3.16
C VAL A 82 8.62 -9.11 3.43
N ALA A 83 9.00 -7.94 3.95
CA ALA A 83 8.08 -6.84 4.21
C ALA A 83 7.40 -6.34 2.92
N VAL A 84 8.15 -6.21 1.82
CA VAL A 84 7.62 -5.81 0.51
C VAL A 84 6.64 -6.84 -0.04
N ILE A 85 6.94 -8.14 0.09
CA ILE A 85 6.05 -9.22 -0.34
C ILE A 85 4.74 -9.17 0.46
N ILE A 86 4.82 -9.09 1.79
CA ILE A 86 3.63 -9.00 2.64
C ILE A 86 2.80 -7.76 2.28
N ALA A 87 3.46 -6.60 2.16
CA ALA A 87 2.79 -5.36 1.79
C ALA A 87 2.10 -5.47 0.43
N HIS A 88 2.72 -6.11 -0.56
CA HIS A 88 2.12 -6.35 -1.87
C HIS A 88 0.83 -7.18 -1.77
N PHE A 89 0.87 -8.29 -1.03
CA PHE A 89 -0.32 -9.13 -0.83
C PHE A 89 -1.44 -8.41 -0.06
N VAL A 90 -1.08 -7.66 0.98
CA VAL A 90 -2.05 -6.88 1.79
C VAL A 90 -2.70 -5.80 0.93
N TRP A 91 -1.93 -5.01 0.17
CA TRP A 91 -2.46 -3.98 -0.70
C TRP A 91 -3.37 -4.56 -1.78
N LYS A 92 -2.94 -5.63 -2.46
CA LYS A 92 -3.74 -6.30 -3.50
C LYS A 92 -5.07 -6.81 -2.93
N LYS A 93 -5.04 -7.39 -1.73
CA LYS A 93 -6.25 -7.86 -1.04
C LYS A 93 -7.17 -6.72 -0.61
N GLN A 94 -6.60 -5.62 -0.12
CA GLN A 94 -7.36 -4.45 0.29
C GLN A 94 -8.04 -3.74 -0.90
N GLU A 95 -7.32 -3.64 -2.01
CA GLU A 95 -7.81 -3.09 -3.26
C GLU A 95 -8.96 -3.92 -3.83
N PHE A 96 -8.80 -5.25 -3.87
CA PHE A 96 -9.87 -6.16 -4.30
C PHE A 96 -11.14 -5.99 -3.46
N ARG A 97 -11.00 -5.90 -2.13
CA ARG A 97 -12.15 -5.66 -1.22
C ARG A 97 -12.82 -4.32 -1.48
N ARG A 98 -12.04 -3.26 -1.70
CA ARG A 98 -12.58 -1.92 -2.02
C ARG A 98 -13.36 -1.93 -3.32
N LEU A 99 -12.81 -2.53 -4.38
CA LEU A 99 -13.48 -2.68 -5.67
C LEU A 99 -14.81 -3.43 -5.51
N LYS A 100 -14.78 -4.59 -4.87
CA LYS A 100 -15.99 -5.40 -4.65
C LYS A 100 -17.08 -4.63 -3.89
N SER A 101 -16.71 -3.92 -2.81
CA SER A 101 -17.68 -3.14 -2.04
C SER A 101 -18.31 -1.97 -2.83
N LEU A 102 -17.59 -1.41 -3.80
CA LEU A 102 -18.13 -0.36 -4.67
C LEU A 102 -19.04 -0.93 -5.75
N GLU A 103 -18.70 -2.10 -6.30
CA GLU A 103 -19.58 -2.81 -7.25
C GLU A 103 -20.90 -3.20 -6.59
N GLU A 104 -20.85 -3.78 -5.38
CA GLU A 104 -22.05 -4.12 -4.59
C GLU A 104 -22.91 -2.87 -4.31
N LYS A 105 -22.30 -1.73 -3.96
CA LYS A 105 -23.04 -0.46 -3.76
C LYS A 105 -23.72 0.03 -5.02
N ILE A 106 -23.06 -0.07 -6.17
CA ILE A 106 -23.65 0.34 -7.47
C ILE A 106 -24.86 -0.55 -7.78
N GLU A 107 -24.76 -1.84 -7.54
CA GLU A 107 -25.85 -2.80 -7.78
C GLU A 107 -27.07 -2.51 -6.88
N ILE A 108 -26.84 -2.25 -5.59
CA ILE A 108 -27.91 -1.87 -4.65
C ILE A 108 -28.61 -0.59 -5.10
N ILE A 109 -27.86 0.45 -5.45
CA ILE A 109 -28.46 1.73 -5.88
C ILE A 109 -29.25 1.56 -7.18
N LYS A 110 -28.79 0.71 -8.11
CA LYS A 110 -29.53 0.38 -9.35
C LYS A 110 -30.85 -0.32 -9.04
N MET A 111 -30.84 -1.37 -8.20
CA MET A 111 -32.06 -2.05 -7.77
C MET A 111 -33.05 -1.08 -7.12
N GLU A 112 -32.57 -0.21 -6.25
CA GLU A 112 -33.42 0.79 -5.59
C GLU A 112 -34.03 1.81 -6.56
N LEU A 113 -33.33 2.16 -7.64
CA LEU A 113 -33.85 3.03 -8.70
C LEU A 113 -34.87 2.31 -9.59
N GLU A 114 -34.67 1.03 -9.89
CA GLU A 114 -35.62 0.20 -10.64
C GLU A 114 -36.95 0.05 -9.88
N VAL A 115 -36.89 -0.24 -8.58
CA VAL A 115 -38.08 -0.29 -7.72
C VAL A 115 -38.82 1.06 -7.69
N PHE A 116 -38.09 2.17 -7.78
CA PHE A 116 -38.67 3.51 -7.83
C PHE A 116 -39.33 3.84 -9.18
N ASN A 117 -38.93 3.18 -10.27
CA ASN A 117 -39.54 3.35 -11.60
C ASN A 117 -40.81 2.50 -11.79
N PHE A 118 -41.00 1.45 -10.97
CA PHE A 118 -42.19 0.59 -10.99
C PHE A 118 -43.32 1.08 -10.07
N LYS A 119 -43.07 2.11 -9.25
CA LYS A 119 -44.07 2.77 -8.38
C LYS A 119 -44.47 4.11 -8.96
#